data_AF-A0AAV4XAI2-F1
#
_entry.id   AF-A0AAV4XAI2-F1
#
_cell.length_a   1.000
_cell.length_b   1.000
_cell.length_c   1.000
_cell.angle_alpha   90.00
_cell.angle_beta   90.00
_cell.angle_gamma   90.00
#
_symmetry.space_group_name_H-M   'P 1'
#
loop_
_entity.id
_entity.type
_entity.pdbx_description
1 polymer ?
#
loop_
_entity_poly.entity_id
_entity_poly.type
_entity_poly.pdbx_seq_one_letter_code
_entity_poly.pdbx_strand_id
1 'polypeptide(L)'
;MIEFFPERNAYLCRERYVNMIDPSINHSLWSKEEDLKMIDLIKKYGFGKWAKIAREMPGRTDNMCLTRGRTLRSKLLKKFKVS
;
A
#
# COMPACT_ATOMS: atom_id res chain seq x y z
N MET A 1 -10.53 7.14 -25.39
CA MET A 1 -10.50 6.01 -24.42
C MET A 1 -11.82 5.85 -23.66
N ILE A 2 -12.55 6.94 -23.34
CA ILE A 2 -13.92 6.89 -22.78
C ILE A 2 -14.97 6.59 -23.86
N GLU A 3 -14.71 6.98 -25.12
CA GLU A 3 -15.63 6.77 -26.26
C GLU A 3 -15.88 5.30 -26.65
N PHE A 4 -15.07 4.35 -26.16
CA PHE A 4 -15.16 2.94 -26.56
C PHE A 4 -15.83 2.04 -25.52
N PHE A 5 -16.06 2.53 -24.30
CA PHE A 5 -16.65 1.73 -23.22
C PHE A 5 -17.55 2.61 -22.33
N PRO A 6 -18.83 2.79 -22.69
CA PRO A 6 -19.74 3.68 -21.98
C PRO A 6 -20.00 3.27 -20.52
N GLU A 7 -19.76 2.00 -20.16
CA GLU A 7 -19.85 1.52 -18.77
C GLU A 7 -18.54 1.68 -17.96
N ARG A 8 -17.46 2.14 -18.59
CA ARG A 8 -16.16 2.33 -17.93
C ARG A 8 -16.03 3.78 -17.51
N ASN A 9 -16.29 4.05 -16.22
CA ASN A 9 -15.93 5.33 -15.62
C ASN A 9 -14.41 5.53 -15.70
N ALA A 10 -13.95 6.65 -16.26
CA ALA A 10 -12.54 7.00 -16.40
C ALA A 10 -11.77 6.93 -15.08
N TYR A 11 -12.44 7.24 -13.97
CA TYR A 11 -11.90 7.08 -12.62
C TYR A 11 -11.54 5.62 -12.32
N LEU A 12 -12.44 4.67 -12.61
CA LEU A 12 -12.21 3.24 -12.36
C LEU A 12 -11.05 2.70 -13.21
N CYS A 13 -10.91 3.17 -14.45
CA CYS A 13 -9.78 2.83 -15.30
C CYS A 13 -8.46 3.30 -14.70
N ARG A 14 -8.41 4.55 -14.23
CA ARG A 14 -7.22 5.10 -13.57
C ARG A 14 -6.88 4.32 -12.30
N GLU A 15 -7.86 4.09 -11.43
CA GLU A 15 -7.66 3.37 -10.17
C GLU A 15 -7.13 1.96 -10.41
N ARG A 16 -7.65 1.25 -11.42
CA ARG A 16 -7.16 -0.07 -11.77
C ARG A 16 -5.74 -0.04 -12.30
N TYR A 17 -5.38 0.98 -13.09
CA TYR A 17 -4.02 1.10 -13.59
C TYR A 17 -3.01 1.32 -12.44
N VAL A 18 -3.21 2.37 -11.65
CA VAL A 18 -2.26 2.77 -10.60
C VAL A 18 -2.15 1.77 -9.45
N ASN A 19 -3.15 0.91 -9.24
CA ASN A 19 -3.16 -0.07 -8.16
C ASN A 19 -2.84 -1.50 -8.60
N MET A 20 -2.95 -1.83 -9.89
CA MET A 20 -2.90 -3.24 -10.32
C MET A 20 -2.25 -3.51 -11.68
N ILE A 21 -2.26 -2.57 -12.62
CA ILE A 21 -1.77 -2.83 -14.00
C ILE A 21 -0.41 -2.18 -14.27
N ASP A 22 -0.06 -1.10 -13.55
CA ASP A 22 1.24 -0.44 -13.71
C ASP A 22 2.39 -1.46 -13.51
N PRO A 23 3.27 -1.67 -14.51
CA PRO A 23 4.34 -2.66 -14.45
C PRO A 23 5.36 -2.40 -13.33
N SER A 24 5.42 -1.19 -12.80
CA SER A 24 6.28 -0.84 -11.66
C SER A 24 5.76 -1.43 -10.34
N ILE A 25 4.52 -1.92 -10.30
CA ILE A 25 3.92 -2.52 -9.10
C ILE A 25 4.51 -3.90 -8.87
N ASN A 26 5.09 -4.07 -7.69
CA ASN A 26 5.59 -5.34 -7.22
C ASN A 26 4.48 -6.10 -6.48
N HIS A 27 4.00 -7.19 -7.09
CA HIS A 27 2.98 -8.07 -6.53
C HIS A 27 3.54 -9.19 -5.62
N SER A 28 4.84 -9.24 -5.40
CA SER A 28 5.46 -10.23 -4.51
C SER A 28 5.05 -10.05 -3.04
N LEU A 29 5.25 -11.09 -2.24
CA LEU A 29 5.04 -11.03 -0.80
C LEU A 29 5.91 -9.95 -0.14
N TRP A 30 5.44 -9.41 0.97
CA TRP A 30 6.19 -8.43 1.76
C TRP A 30 7.37 -9.10 2.46
N SER A 31 8.57 -8.56 2.23
CA SER A 31 9.79 -9.01 2.91
C SER A 31 9.86 -8.45 4.34
N LYS A 32 10.77 -9.00 5.16
CA LYS A 32 11.00 -8.49 6.52
C LYS A 32 11.62 -7.10 6.49
N GLU A 33 12.49 -6.83 5.52
CA GLU A 33 13.16 -5.55 5.30
C GLU A 33 12.14 -4.49 4.92
N GLU A 34 11.17 -4.83 4.06
CA GLU A 34 10.05 -3.95 3.72
C GLU A 34 9.16 -3.66 4.94
N ASP A 35 8.90 -4.66 5.78
CA ASP A 35 8.15 -4.46 7.02
C ASP A 35 8.87 -3.52 7.99
N LEU A 36 10.18 -3.69 8.16
CA LEU A 36 11.01 -2.82 9.00
C LEU A 36 10.99 -1.38 8.47
N LYS A 37 11.24 -1.21 7.17
CA LYS A 37 11.17 0.10 6.52
C LYS A 37 9.79 0.74 6.67
N MET A 38 8.71 -0.03 6.51
CA MET A 38 7.35 0.46 6.72
C MET A 38 7.12 0.94 8.15
N ILE A 39 7.60 0.20 9.15
CA ILE A 39 7.49 0.60 10.56
C ILE A 39 8.24 1.92 10.79
N ASP A 40 9.43 2.08 10.24
CA ASP A 40 10.21 3.31 10.39
C ASP A 40 9.56 4.50 9.67
N LEU A 41 8.99 4.28 8.48
CA LEU A 41 8.24 5.31 7.76
C LEU A 41 6.94 5.69 8.49
N ILE A 42 6.26 4.74 9.13
CA ILE A 42 5.10 5.01 9.99
C ILE A 42 5.52 5.83 11.22
N LYS A 43 6.67 5.55 11.82
CA LYS A 43 7.21 6.38 12.92
C LYS A 43 7.57 7.78 12.44
N LYS A 44 8.18 7.90 11.26
CA LYS A 44 8.61 9.17 10.65
C LYS A 44 7.43 10.08 10.26
N TYR A 45 6.41 9.52 9.60
CA TYR A 45 5.30 10.31 9.03
C TYR A 45 3.99 10.23 9.79
N GLY A 46 3.84 9.25 10.67
CA GLY A 46 2.60 8.92 11.35
C GLY A 46 1.76 7.88 10.60
N PHE A 47 0.96 7.14 11.37
CA PHE A 47 0.03 6.16 10.84
C PHE A 47 -1.05 6.84 9.98
N GLY A 48 -1.36 6.29 8.81
CA GLY A 48 -2.36 6.85 7.90
C GLY A 48 -1.81 7.70 6.75
N LYS A 49 -0.53 8.06 6.76
CA LYS A 49 0.10 8.84 5.68
C LYS A 49 0.59 7.96 4.52
N TRP A 50 -0.28 7.09 4.01
CA TRP A 50 0.08 6.03 3.05
C TRP A 50 0.63 6.53 1.73
N ALA A 51 0.08 7.62 1.19
CA ALA A 51 0.62 8.23 -0.03
C ALA A 51 2.07 8.74 0.15
N LYS A 52 2.45 9.21 1.35
CA LYS A 52 3.85 9.60 1.64
C LYS A 52 4.74 8.37 1.83
N ILE A 53 4.22 7.36 2.52
CA ILE A 53 4.94 6.10 2.77
C ILE A 53 5.22 5.36 1.47
N ALA A 54 4.22 5.24 0.57
CA ALA A 54 4.34 4.56 -0.71
C ALA A 54 5.40 5.18 -1.63
N ARG A 55 5.57 6.51 -1.60
CA ARG A 55 6.64 7.19 -2.35
C ARG A 55 8.05 6.74 -1.94
N GLU A 56 8.21 6.28 -0.70
CA GLU A 56 9.47 5.74 -0.20
C GLU A 56 9.53 4.20 -0.26
N MET A 57 8.50 3.53 -0.78
CA MET A 57 8.41 2.06 -0.89
C MET A 57 8.36 1.66 -2.37
N PRO A 58 9.52 1.40 -3.02
CA PRO A 58 9.57 1.09 -4.44
C PRO A 58 8.65 -0.08 -4.79
N GLY A 59 7.81 0.13 -5.81
CA GLY A 59 6.85 -0.87 -6.30
C GLY A 59 5.70 -1.21 -5.36
N ARG A 60 5.50 -0.47 -4.27
CA ARG A 60 4.32 -0.63 -3.40
C ARG A 60 3.41 0.58 -3.53
N THR A 61 2.13 0.32 -3.81
CA THR A 61 1.12 1.39 -3.89
C THR A 61 0.67 1.81 -2.50
N ASP A 62 0.04 2.97 -2.40
CA ASP A 62 -0.55 3.47 -1.15
C ASP A 62 -1.61 2.51 -0.59
N ASN A 63 -2.41 1.87 -1.46
CA ASN A 63 -3.37 0.84 -1.04
C ASN A 63 -2.69 -0.41 -0.46
N MET A 64 -1.58 -0.84 -1.05
CA MET A 64 -0.77 -1.95 -0.51
C MET A 64 -0.17 -1.57 0.84
N CYS A 65 0.34 -0.34 0.97
CA CYS A 65 0.90 0.16 2.22
C CYS A 65 -0.14 0.27 3.33
N LEU A 66 -1.34 0.75 3.04
CA LEU A 66 -2.46 0.80 3.98
C LEU A 66 -2.80 -0.61 4.48
N THR A 67 -2.95 -1.56 3.57
CA THR A 67 -3.32 -2.94 3.91
C THR A 67 -2.25 -3.58 4.79
N ARG A 68 -0.97 -3.46 4.40
CA ARG A 68 0.14 -4.02 5.18
C ARG A 68 0.28 -3.35 6.55
N GLY A 69 0.20 -2.03 6.61
CA GLY A 69 0.29 -1.27 7.86
C GLY A 69 -0.78 -1.67 8.88
N ARG A 70 -2.01 -1.95 8.45
CA ARG A 70 -3.07 -2.49 9.32
C ARG A 70 -2.71 -3.89 9.85
N THR A 71 -2.19 -4.77 8.99
CA THR A 71 -1.74 -6.11 9.41
C THR A 71 -0.60 -6.03 10.43
N LEU A 72 0.41 -5.20 10.20
CA LEU A 72 1.54 -5.01 11.12
C LEU A 72 1.08 -4.48 12.47
N ARG A 73 0.20 -3.46 12.48
CA ARG A 73 -0.39 -2.92 13.71
C ARG A 73 -1.14 -3.99 14.50
N SER A 74 -1.98 -4.79 13.84
CA SER A 74 -2.72 -5.89 14.49
C SER A 74 -1.78 -6.92 15.12
N LYS A 75 -0.71 -7.32 14.42
CA LYS A 75 0.31 -8.25 14.94
C LYS A 75 1.03 -7.68 16.17
N LEU A 76 1.42 -6.41 16.13
CA LEU A 76 2.08 -5.74 17.25
C LEU A 76 1.18 -5.67 18.49
N LEU A 77 -0.08 -5.22 18.32
CA LEU A 77 -1.04 -5.13 19.43
C LEU A 77 -1.34 -6.50 20.07
N LYS A 78 -1.36 -7.58 19.28
CA LYS A 78 -1.49 -8.94 19.82
C LYS A 78 -0.26 -9.34 20.63
N LYS A 79 0.95 -9.02 20.16
CA LYS A 79 2.19 -9.31 20.89
C LYS A 79 2.25 -8.65 22.27
N PHE A 80 1.83 -7.37 22.36
CA PHE A 80 1.81 -6.63 23.63
C PHE A 80 0.69 -7.04 24.61
N LYS A 81 -0.35 -7.73 24.16
CA LYS A 81 -1.42 -8.26 25.04
C LYS A 81 -1.09 -9.65 25.62
N VAL A 82 -0.02 -10.27 25.15
CA VAL A 82 0.39 -11.65 25.49
C VAL A 82 1.72 -11.65 26.25
N SER A 83 2.23 -10.48 26.64
CA SER A 83 3.35 -10.28 27.58
C SER A 83 2.84 -9.52 28.78
#